data_AF-A0A5K1FNE2-F1
#
_entry.id   AF-A0A5K1FNE2-F1
#
_cell.length_a   1.000
_cell.length_b   1.000
_cell.length_c   1.000
_cell.angle_alpha   90.00
_cell.angle_beta   90.00
_cell.angle_gamma   90.00
#
_symmetry.space_group_name_H-M   'P 1'
#
loop_
_entity.id
_entity.type
_entity.pdbx_description
1 polymer ?
#
loop_
_entity_poly.entity_id
_entity_poly.type
_entity_poly.pdbx_seq_one_letter_code
_entity_poly.pdbx_strand_id
1 'polypeptide(L)' 'PISLVRDHKAKQVLVAHGIDVRSFNADLLYEPWEVKDDNGQSFNTFAPFWSKCLSMPYDPSAPLLPPKRIIS' A
#
# COMPACT_ATOMS: atom_id res chain seq x y z
N PRO A 1 -9.65 -8.76 4.07
CA PRO A 1 -10.10 -9.54 2.88
C PRO A 1 -11.34 -8.97 2.18
N ILE A 2 -12.44 -8.69 2.89
CA ILE A 2 -13.69 -8.20 2.27
C ILE A 2 -13.48 -6.85 1.55
N SER A 3 -12.72 -5.94 2.17
CA SER A 3 -12.42 -4.63 1.59
C SER A 3 -11.64 -4.73 0.27
N LEU A 4 -10.71 -5.68 0.12
CA LEU A 4 -9.93 -5.85 -1.11
C LEU A 4 -10.84 -6.15 -2.32
N VAL A 5 -11.78 -7.09 -2.15
CA VAL A 5 -12.72 -7.49 -3.21
C VAL A 5 -13.67 -6.33 -3.54
N ARG A 6 -14.19 -5.66 -2.50
CA ARG A 6 -15.05 -4.48 -2.66
C ARG A 6 -14.35 -3.37 -3.42
N ASP A 7 -13.12 -3.03 -3.02
CA ASP A 7 -12.36 -1.91 -3.59
C ASP A 7 -11.99 -2.20 -5.04
N HIS A 8 -11.65 -3.45 -5.36
CA HIS A 8 -11.44 -3.88 -6.75
C HIS A 8 -12.71 -3.70 -7.60
N LYS A 9 -13.86 -4.16 -7.10
CA LYS A 9 -15.16 -3.99 -7.78
C LYS A 9 -15.53 -2.52 -7.95
N ALA A 10 -15.31 -1.70 -6.91
CA ALA A 10 -15.59 -0.27 -6.96
C ALA A 10 -14.76 0.44 -8.03
N LYS A 11 -13.45 0.16 -8.11
CA LYS A 11 -12.56 0.68 -9.16
C LYS A 11 -13.05 0.30 -10.56
N GLN A 12 -13.40 -0.98 -10.76
CA GLN A 12 -13.89 -1.46 -12.06
C GLN A 12 -15.14 -0.71 -12.50
N VAL A 13 -16.12 -0.55 -11.60
CA VAL A 13 -17.35 0.18 -11.91
C VAL A 13 -17.05 1.64 -12.26
N LEU A 14 -16.25 2.34 -11.45
CA LEU A 14 -15.94 3.75 -11.69
C LEU A 14 -15.18 3.98 -13.00
N VAL A 15 -14.18 3.16 -13.29
CA VAL A 15 -13.41 3.24 -14.55
C VAL A 15 -14.30 2.93 -15.76
N ALA A 16 -15.23 1.98 -15.65
CA ALA A 16 -16.19 1.70 -16.72
C ALA A 16 -17.12 2.90 -17.03
N HIS A 17 -17.31 3.81 -16.06
CA HIS A 17 -18.03 5.08 -16.25
C HIS A 17 -17.12 6.23 -16.70
N GLY A 18 -15.84 5.96 -17.04
CA GLY A 18 -14.88 6.96 -17.51
C GLY A 18 -14.27 7.83 -16.40
N ILE A 19 -14.39 7.42 -15.13
CA ILE A 19 -13.85 8.16 -13.98
C ILE A 19 -12.41 7.68 -13.70
N ASP A 20 -11.45 8.62 -13.59
CA ASP A 20 -10.07 8.29 -13.17
C ASP A 20 -10.05 7.92 -11.68
N VAL A 21 -9.44 6.78 -11.35
CA VAL A 21 -9.39 6.27 -9.98
C VAL A 21 -7.95 5.94 -9.61
N ARG A 22 -7.48 6.50 -8.50
CA ARG A 22 -6.15 6.26 -7.94
C ARG A 22 -6.25 5.73 -6.51
N SER A 23 -5.33 4.85 -6.14
CA SER A 23 -5.18 4.38 -4.77
C SER A 23 -3.83 4.79 -4.22
N PHE A 24 -3.82 5.05 -2.93
CA PHE A 24 -2.67 5.48 -2.18
C PHE A 24 -2.56 4.61 -0.94
N ASN A 25 -1.33 4.28 -0.56
CA ASN A 25 -1.06 3.65 0.72
C ASN A 25 -1.17 4.71 1.82
N ALA A 26 -2.00 4.45 2.83
CA ALA A 26 -2.22 5.35 3.97
C ALA A 26 -1.89 4.70 5.32
N ASP A 27 -1.93 3.38 5.41
CA ASP A 27 -1.88 2.65 6.69
C ASP A 27 -0.64 1.76 6.84
N LEU A 28 0.15 1.55 5.78
CA LEU A 28 1.32 0.67 5.78
C LEU A 28 2.60 1.44 5.50
N LEU A 29 3.69 1.04 6.16
CA LEU A 29 5.03 1.59 5.90
C LEU A 29 5.56 1.16 4.52
N TYR A 30 5.35 -0.10 4.16
CA TYR A 30 5.72 -0.71 2.89
C TYR A 30 4.56 -1.54 2.39
N GLU A 31 4.37 -1.61 1.07
CA GLU A 31 3.35 -2.47 0.51
C GLU A 31 3.76 -3.95 0.66
N PRO A 32 2.83 -4.88 0.95
CA PRO A 32 3.16 -6.27 1.22
C PRO A 32 3.90 -6.98 0.07
N TRP A 33 3.71 -6.52 -1.17
CA TRP A 33 4.40 -7.07 -2.35
C TRP A 33 5.81 -6.50 -2.56
N GLU A 34 6.21 -5.46 -1.83
CA GLU A 34 7.55 -4.88 -1.87
C GLU A 34 8.52 -5.60 -0.92
N VAL A 35 8.02 -6.07 0.23
CA VAL A 35 8.82 -6.76 1.24
C VAL A 35 8.92 -8.26 0.91
N LYS A 36 9.96 -8.62 0.15
CA LYS A 36 10.25 -10.00 -0.27
C LYS A 36 11.61 -10.48 0.23
N ASP A 37 11.75 -11.79 0.34
CA ASP A 37 13.06 -12.42 0.60
C ASP A 37 13.98 -12.31 -0.63
N ASP A 38 15.20 -12.79 -0.49
CA ASP A 38 16.21 -12.71 -1.56
C ASP A 38 15.88 -13.61 -2.77
N ASN A 39 14.93 -14.55 -2.61
CA ASN A 39 14.38 -15.39 -3.68
C ASN A 39 13.08 -14.80 -4.29
N GLY A 40 12.65 -13.62 -3.85
CA GLY A 40 11.42 -12.97 -4.30
C GLY A 40 10.13 -13.54 -3.69
N GLN A 41 10.23 -14.38 -2.66
CA GLN A 41 9.11 -15.03 -1.97
C GLN A 41 8.67 -14.23 -0.73
N SER A 42 7.45 -14.48 -0.28
CA SER A 42 6.89 -13.91 0.95
C SER A 42 7.47 -14.60 2.19
N PHE A 43 7.72 -13.84 3.25
CA PHE A 43 8.17 -14.38 4.53
C PHE A 43 7.07 -15.17 5.25
N ASN A 44 7.45 -16.28 5.88
CA ASN A 44 6.55 -17.13 6.68
C ASN A 44 6.67 -16.91 8.19
N THR A 45 7.66 -16.13 8.65
CA THR A 45 7.87 -15.81 10.07
C THR A 45 8.15 -14.32 10.26
N PHE A 46 7.78 -13.78 11.42
CA PHE A 46 7.83 -12.35 11.69
C PHE A 46 9.26 -11.78 11.79
N ALA A 47 10.17 -12.49 12.48
CA ALA A 47 11.53 -12.01 12.70
C ALA A 47 12.29 -11.67 11.41
N PRO A 48 12.36 -12.56 10.38
CA PRO A 48 13.04 -12.22 9.14
C PRO A 48 12.28 -11.16 8.33
N PHE A 49 10.95 -11.17 8.36
CA PHE A 49 10.15 -10.10 7.75
C PHE A 49 10.50 -8.73 8.32
N TRP A 50 10.50 -8.59 9.64
CA TRP A 50 10.78 -7.32 10.30
C TRP A 50 12.23 -6.87 10.10
N SER A 51 13.18 -7.80 10.12
CA SER A 51 14.57 -7.51 9.78
C SER A 51 14.70 -6.96 8.35
N LYS A 52 13.97 -7.53 7.38
CA LYS A 52 13.96 -7.03 6.00
C LYS A 52 13.35 -5.64 5.90
N CYS A 53 12.25 -5.38 6.60
CA CYS A 53 11.62 -4.05 6.64
C CYS A 53 12.59 -2.97 7.13
N LEU A 54 13.41 -3.25 8.15
CA LEU A 54 14.39 -2.31 8.68
C LEU A 54 15.62 -2.15 7.78
N SER A 55 15.93 -3.13 6.93
CA SER A 55 17.05 -3.10 6.00
C SER A 55 16.62 -2.77 4.56
N MET A 56 15.43 -2.19 4.37
CA MET A 56 14.96 -1.80 3.03
C MET A 56 15.90 -0.73 2.43
N PRO A 57 16.08 -0.73 1.10
CA PRO A 57 16.98 0.23 0.45
C PRO A 57 16.48 1.67 0.49
N TYR A 58 15.23 1.90 0.91
CA TYR A 58 14.62 3.21 1.10
C TYR A 58 13.84 3.25 2.40
N ASP A 59 13.88 4.40 3.05
CA ASP A 59 13.06 4.69 4.23
C ASP A 59 11.58 4.80 3.85
N PRO A 60 10.65 4.47 4.76
CA PRO A 60 9.24 4.67 4.50
C PRO A 60 8.94 6.16 4.31
N SER A 61 7.94 6.46 3.49
CA SER A 61 7.59 7.85 3.18
C SER A 61 7.24 8.62 4.45
N ALA A 62 7.90 9.75 4.66
CA ALA A 62 7.61 10.62 5.80
C ALA A 62 6.17 11.16 5.71
N PRO A 63 5.53 11.43 6.86
CA PRO A 63 4.18 12.00 6.88
C PRO A 63 4.13 13.31 6.09
N LEU A 64 3.18 13.41 5.17
CA LEU A 64 2.96 14.63 4.41
C LEU A 64 2.26 15.68 5.29
N LEU A 65 2.53 16.96 5.01
CA LEU A 65 1.85 18.06 5.69
C LEU A 65 0.33 17.97 5.44
N PRO A 66 -0.49 18.28 6.45
CA PRO A 66 -1.93 18.32 6.27
C PRO A 66 -2.31 19.38 5.23
N PRO A 67 -3.44 19.17 4.50
CA PRO A 67 -3.90 20.16 3.53
C PRO A 67 -4.26 21.47 4.24
N LYS A 68 -3.90 22.60 3.62
CA LYS A 68 -4.16 23.95 4.19
C LYS A 68 -5.66 24.26 4.37
N ARG A 69 -6.52 23.61 3.57
CA ARG A 69 -7.97 23.76 3.62
C ARG A 69 -8.62 22.49 3.04
N ILE A 70 -9.58 21.93 3.76
CA ILE A 70 -10.45 20.87 3.25
C ILE A 70 -11.70 21.57 2.70
N ILE A 71 -11.99 21.38 1.42
CA ILE A 71 -13.19 21.92 0.79
C ILE A 71 -14.24 20.80 0.89
N SER A 72 -15.29 21.04 1.66
CA SER A 72 -16.45 20.14 1.79
C SER A 72 -17.56 20.53 0.83
#